data_AF-A0A1M6MH12-F1
#
_entry.id   AF-A0A1M6MH12-F1
#
_cell.length_a   1.000
_cell.length_b   1.000
_cell.length_c   1.000
_cell.angle_alpha   90.00
_cell.angle_beta   90.00
_cell.angle_gamma   90.00
#
_symmetry.space_group_name_H-M   'P 1'
#
loop_
_entity.id
_entity.type
_entity.pdbx_description
1 polymer ?
#
loop_
_entity_poly.entity_id
_entity_poly.type
_entity_poly.pdbx_seq_one_letter_code
_entity_poly.pdbx_strand_id
1 'polypeptide(L)'
;MKLYQCVLEFLYRNREKGYSRITHICMDPNDATRIAREMKEKGLIDFKQRRFVGSNGELSFIAPPSLMIAPLGIDMIESQYPGQKSLRTKTNP
;
A
#
# COMPACT_ATOMS: atom_id res chain seq x y z
N MET A 1 1.04 9.22 15.54
CA MET A 1 0.08 9.56 14.45
C MET A 1 0.73 10.05 13.15
N LYS A 2 1.84 10.80 13.14
CA LYS A 2 2.51 11.24 11.89
C LYS A 2 2.99 10.10 10.97
N LEU A 3 3.43 8.99 11.54
CA LEU A 3 4.00 7.87 10.78
C LEU A 3 2.99 7.17 9.85
N TYR A 4 1.75 6.99 10.30
CA TYR A 4 0.69 6.36 9.48
C TYR A 4 0.34 7.22 8.27
N GLN A 5 0.33 8.54 8.47
CA GLN A 5 0.11 9.49 7.40
C GLN A 5 1.24 9.45 6.37
N CYS A 6 2.50 9.42 6.80
CA CYS A 6 3.64 9.25 5.88
C CYS A 6 3.56 7.95 5.08
N VAL A 7 3.19 6.84 5.72
CA VAL A 7 3.01 5.55 5.05
C VAL A 7 1.87 5.61 4.03
N LEU A 8 0.72 6.19 4.41
CA LEU A 8 -0.43 6.30 3.52
C LEU A 8 -0.17 7.24 2.34
N GLU A 9 0.46 8.39 2.56
CA GLU A 9 0.87 9.28 1.47
C GLU A 9 1.80 8.58 0.48
N PHE A 10 2.79 7.85 1.00
CA PHE A 10 3.71 7.10 0.16
C PHE A 10 2.97 6.04 -0.68
N LEU A 11 2.11 5.24 -0.06
CA LEU A 11 1.32 4.22 -0.75
C LEU A 11 0.31 4.86 -1.72
N TYR A 12 -0.29 6.00 -1.38
CA TYR A 12 -1.22 6.72 -2.23
C TYR A 12 -0.56 7.26 -3.51
N ARG A 13 0.62 7.91 -3.37
CA ARG A 13 1.39 8.45 -4.50
C ARG A 13 1.92 7.35 -5.43
N ASN A 14 2.16 6.16 -4.90
CA ASN A 14 2.76 5.07 -5.66
C ASN A 14 1.85 3.82 -5.79
N ARG A 15 0.54 4.01 -5.67
CA ARG A 15 -0.48 2.94 -5.70
C ARG A 15 -0.46 2.08 -6.97
N GLU A 16 0.09 2.59 -8.07
CA GLU A 16 0.19 1.89 -9.35
C GLU A 16 1.41 0.95 -9.43
N LYS A 17 2.46 1.18 -8.63
CA LYS A 17 3.72 0.42 -8.68
C LYS A 17 3.73 -0.81 -7.77
N GLY A 18 3.05 -0.74 -6.62
CA GLY A 18 3.04 -1.79 -5.58
C GLY A 18 4.39 -1.92 -4.87
N TYR A 19 4.40 -1.95 -3.54
CA TYR A 19 5.66 -1.94 -2.75
C TYR A 19 5.75 -3.15 -1.84
N SER A 20 6.88 -3.84 -1.84
CA SER A 20 7.12 -4.98 -0.95
C SER A 20 7.35 -4.57 0.51
N ARG A 21 7.89 -3.36 0.77
CA ARG A 21 8.25 -2.89 2.12
C ARG A 21 8.13 -1.36 2.28
N ILE A 22 7.88 -0.91 3.51
CA ILE A 22 7.92 0.50 3.94
C ILE A 22 9.14 0.79 4.83
N THR A 23 10.20 -0.03 4.75
CA THR A 23 11.43 0.13 5.54
C THR A 23 12.20 1.43 5.22
N HIS A 24 11.89 2.08 4.09
CA HIS A 24 12.40 3.42 3.79
C HIS A 24 11.73 4.53 4.63
N ILE A 25 10.59 4.22 5.26
CA ILE A 25 9.82 5.12 6.13
C ILE A 25 10.05 4.75 7.60
N CYS A 26 10.12 3.45 7.88
CA CYS A 26 10.43 2.91 9.21
C CYS A 26 11.84 2.33 9.18
N MET A 27 12.83 3.03 9.75
CA MET A 27 14.24 2.66 9.69
C MET A 27 14.53 1.27 10.29
N ASP A 28 13.68 0.80 11.22
CA ASP A 28 13.73 -0.55 11.78
C ASP A 28 12.73 -1.51 11.07
N PRO A 29 13.18 -2.67 10.55
CA PRO A 29 12.33 -3.67 9.90
C PRO A 29 11.24 -4.30 10.78
N ASN A 30 11.51 -4.48 12.08
CA ASN A 30 10.54 -5.04 13.02
C ASN A 30 9.42 -4.04 13.27
N ASP A 31 9.77 -2.76 13.44
CA ASP A 31 8.78 -1.69 13.55
C ASP A 31 7.98 -1.53 12.26
N ALA A 32 8.62 -1.59 11.10
CA ALA A 32 7.94 -1.55 9.81
C ALA A 32 6.86 -2.64 9.69
N THR A 33 7.18 -3.86 10.16
CA THR A 33 6.27 -5.01 10.14
C THR A 33 5.13 -4.82 11.13
N ARG A 34 5.44 -4.38 12.36
CA ARG A 34 4.44 -4.10 13.40
C ARG A 34 3.46 -3.01 12.96
N ILE A 35 3.97 -1.90 12.44
CA ILE A 35 3.17 -0.78 11.93
C ILE A 35 2.28 -1.21 10.76
N ALA A 36 2.82 -1.97 9.81
CA ALA A 36 2.02 -2.48 8.70
C ALA A 36 0.88 -3.39 9.18
N ARG A 37 1.12 -4.22 10.20
CA ARG A 37 0.08 -5.06 10.80
C ARG A 37 -1.01 -4.20 11.47
N GLU A 38 -0.61 -3.26 12.32
CA GLU A 38 -1.55 -2.35 13.01
C GLU A 38 -2.39 -1.54 12.01
N MET A 39 -1.79 -1.06 10.91
CA MET A 39 -2.50 -0.33 9.87
C MET A 39 -3.46 -1.22 9.08
N LYS A 40 -3.11 -2.50 8.86
CA LYS A 40 -4.03 -3.47 8.25
C LYS A 40 -5.22 -3.78 9.15
N GLU A 41 -5.01 -3.99 10.45
CA GLU A 41 -6.08 -4.22 11.42
C GLU A 41 -7.06 -3.03 11.47
N LYS A 42 -6.56 -1.82 11.24
CA LYS A 42 -7.37 -0.60 11.11
C LYS A 42 -8.02 -0.42 9.73
N GLY A 43 -7.80 -1.34 8.78
CA GLY A 43 -8.35 -1.26 7.42
C GLY A 43 -7.73 -0.17 6.53
N LEU A 44 -6.58 0.40 6.92
CA LEU A 44 -5.94 1.50 6.19
C LEU A 44 -5.08 1.01 5.02
N ILE A 45 -4.53 -0.20 5.12
CA ILE A 45 -3.71 -0.85 4.10
C ILE A 45 -4.08 -2.32 3.96
N ASP A 46 -3.66 -2.95 2.87
CA ASP A 46 -3.76 -4.40 2.69
C ASP A 46 -2.49 -5.00 2.07
N PHE A 47 -2.38 -6.32 2.12
CA PHE A 47 -1.29 -7.10 1.57
C PHE A 47 -1.75 -7.83 0.31
N LYS A 48 -1.24 -7.43 -0.85
CA LYS A 48 -1.44 -8.13 -2.12
C LYS A 48 -0.32 -9.13 -2.33
N GLN A 49 -0.66 -10.41 -2.23
CA GLN A 49 0.26 -11.50 -2.54
C GLN A 49 -0.10 -12.06 -3.93
N ARG A 50 0.82 -11.94 -4.89
CA ARG A 50 0.65 -12.62 -6.18
C ARG A 50 0.91 -14.10 -5.96
N ARG A 51 -0.11 -14.92 -6.19
CA ARG A 51 -0.02 -16.39 -6.22
C ARG A 51 0.09 -16.83 -7.67
N PHE A 52 0.86 -17.88 -7.91
CA PHE A 52 0.82 -18.60 -9.17
C PHE A 52 0.51 -20.07 -8.89
N VAL A 53 -0.26 -20.67 -9.78
CA VAL A 53 -0.55 -22.09 -9.76
C VAL A 53 0.51 -22.74 -10.63
N GLY A 54 1.46 -23.45 -10.03
CA GLY A 54 2.47 -24.21 -10.77
C GLY A 54 1.81 -25.27 -11.65
N SER A 55 2.54 -25.77 -12.66
CA SER A 55 2.04 -26.81 -13.59
C SER A 55 1.55 -28.09 -12.92
N ASN A 56 1.90 -28.30 -11.64
CA ASN A 56 1.50 -29.45 -10.82
C ASN A 56 0.33 -29.14 -9.87
N GLY A 57 -0.31 -27.97 -9.97
CA GLY A 57 -1.41 -27.56 -9.10
C GLY A 57 -0.98 -26.99 -7.73
N GLU A 58 0.32 -26.93 -7.43
CA GLU A 58 0.81 -26.34 -6.18
C GLU A 58 0.76 -24.80 -6.21
N LEU A 59 0.19 -24.23 -5.14
CA LEU A 59 0.20 -22.78 -4.91
C LEU A 59 1.59 -22.36 -4.41
N SER A 60 2.32 -21.64 -5.26
CA SER A 60 3.62 -21.07 -4.90
C SER A 60 3.56 -19.54 -4.83
N PHE A 61 4.36 -18.96 -3.93
CA PHE A 61 4.52 -17.52 -3.80
C PHE A 61 5.69 -17.04 -4.64
N ILE A 62 5.45 -16.14 -5.60
CA ILE A 62 6.51 -15.61 -6.47
C ILE A 62 7.36 -14.57 -5.76
N ALA A 63 6.76 -13.82 -4.83
CA ALA A 63 7.41 -12.70 -4.16
C ALA A 63 6.78 -12.43 -2.79
N PRO A 64 7.49 -11.69 -1.92
CA PRO A 64 6.91 -11.16 -0.69
C PRO A 64 5.61 -10.39 -0.98
N PRO A 65 4.62 -10.43 -0.06
CA PRO A 65 3.39 -9.67 -0.21
C PRO A 65 3.69 -8.18 -0.38
N SER A 66 3.01 -7.54 -1.32
CA SER A 66 3.12 -6.10 -1.56
C SER A 66 2.08 -5.36 -0.73
N LEU A 67 2.50 -4.29 -0.07
CA LEU A 67 1.64 -3.34 0.62
C LEU A 67 0.86 -2.51 -0.41
N MET A 68 -0.43 -2.35 -0.15
CA MET A 68 -1.35 -1.51 -0.90
C MET A 68 -2.15 -0.63 0.04
N ILE A 69 -2.47 0.58 -0.39
CA ILE A 69 -3.42 1.41 0.32
C ILE A 69 -4.85 0.84 0.14
N ALA A 70 -5.59 0.72 1.22
CA ALA A 70 -6.98 0.26 1.20
C ALA A 70 -7.94 1.44 0.95
N PRO A 71 -9.21 1.21 0.57
CA PRO A 71 -10.18 2.28 0.32
C PRO A 71 -10.30 3.28 1.49
N LEU A 72 -10.38 2.79 2.73
CA LEU A 72 -10.43 3.65 3.92
C LEU A 72 -9.17 4.51 4.07
N GLY A 73 -7.99 3.96 3.73
CA GLY A 73 -6.74 4.71 3.73
C GLY A 73 -6.71 5.80 2.67
N ILE A 74 -7.32 5.56 1.50
CA ILE A 74 -7.49 6.55 0.43
C ILE A 74 -8.39 7.69 0.93
N ASP A 75 -9.56 7.36 1.46
CA ASP A 75 -10.52 8.34 1.96
C ASP A 75 -9.90 9.22 3.06
N MET A 76 -9.08 8.62 3.93
CA MET A 76 -8.38 9.35 4.99
C MET A 76 -7.35 10.36 4.44
N ILE A 77 -6.65 10.03 3.34
CA ILE A 77 -5.73 10.96 2.69
C ILE A 77 -6.49 12.03 1.91
N GLU A 78 -7.52 11.66 1.15
CA GLU A 78 -8.28 12.58 0.31
C GLU A 78 -9.11 13.59 1.14
N SER A 79 -9.60 13.19 2.32
CA SER A 79 -10.26 14.10 3.26
C SER A 79 -9.31 15.14 3.87
N GLN A 80 -8.02 14.81 4.00
CA GLN A 80 -6.98 15.72 4.48
C GLN A 80 -6.42 16.62 3.37
N TYR A 81 -6.47 16.16 2.11
CA TYR A 81 -5.99 16.90 0.94
C TYR A 81 -7.09 16.97 -0.13
N PRO A 82 -8.15 17.77 0.06
CA PRO A 82 -9.29 17.83 -0.86
C PRO A 82 -8.93 18.30 -2.30
N GLY A 83 -7.70 18.78 -2.52
CA GLY A 83 -7.16 19.16 -3.84
C GLY A 83 -6.37 18.08 -4.58
N GLN A 84 -6.12 16.91 -3.99
CA GLN A 84 -5.38 15.82 -4.64
C GLN A 84 -6.27 14.85 -5.44
N LYS A 85 -7.57 15.15 -5.57
CA LYS A 85 -8.45 14.47 -6.52
C LYS A 85 -7.93 14.66 -7.94
N SER A 86 -7.09 13.73 -8.36
CA SER A 86 -7.01 13.29 -9.74
C SER A 86 -6.55 14.37 -10.74
N LEU A 87 -5.23 14.58 -10.83
CA LEU A 87 -4.55 14.78 -12.13
C LEU A 87 -4.68 13.51 -12.99
N ARG A 88 -5.91 13.02 -13.23
CA ARG A 88 -6.17 12.00 -14.25
C ARG A 88 -6.61 12.72 -15.50
N THR A 89 -5.68 12.75 -16.46
CA THR A 89 -5.92 12.57 -17.88
C THR A 89 -6.95 13.51 -18.52
N LYS A 90 -6.52 14.75 -18.81
CA LYS A 90 -6.87 15.38 -20.08
C LYS A 90 -5.81 14.97 -21.11
N THR A 91 -5.93 13.77 -21.66
CA THR A 91 -5.30 13.41 -22.94
C THR A 91 -6.41 13.35 -23.97
N ASN A 92 -6.55 14.45 -24.70
CA ASN A 92 -7.37 14.60 -25.89
C ASN A 92 -6.65 13.90 -27.06
N PRO A 93 -7.35 13.11 -27.89
CA PRO A 93 -7.17 13.15 -29.33
C PRO A 93 -8.11 14.18 -29.96
#